data_AF-A0A392M7V7-F1
#
_entry.id   AF-A0A392M7V7-F1
#
_cell.length_a   1.000
_cell.length_b   1.000
_cell.length_c   1.000
_cell.angle_alpha   90.00
_cell.angle_beta   90.00
_cell.angle_gamma   90.00
#
_symmetry.space_group_name_H-M   'P 1'
#
loop_
_entity.id
_entity.type
_entity.pdbx_description
1 polymer ?
#
loop_
_entity_poly.entity_id
_entity_poly.type
_entity_poly.pdbx_seq_one_letter_code
_entity_poly.pdbx_strand_id
1 'polypeptide(L)'
;MKRRGRAGRVQPGECYHLYPRCVYEAFAEYQLPEILRTPLQSLCLQIKSLRLGSISDFLSRALQSPEILAVQNAVEYLKIIGALDENENLTVLGRYLTMLPMEPKLGKMLILGAIFNCLDPILTIVAGLSVRDPFLTPLDKKDLAEAAKAQFSGAYSDHLALVRAYKGWKDAEIDLGGYEYCWKNFLSFQSMKAIDALRREFIGLVTDIGLVDSNTTTCDTWSYDVNLIRAVVCYGLYPGTCSVVVCLFI
;
A
#
# COMPACT_ATOMS: atom_id res chain seq x y z
N MET A 1 21.49 -22.68 -1.18
CA MET A 1 21.19 -24.08 -1.56
C MET A 1 19.94 -24.27 -2.45
N LYS A 2 18.79 -23.63 -2.15
CA LYS A 2 17.50 -23.82 -2.88
C LYS A 2 17.54 -23.53 -4.41
N ARG A 3 18.36 -22.57 -4.86
CA ARG A 3 18.47 -22.21 -6.30
C ARG A 3 19.29 -23.24 -7.10
N ARG A 4 20.42 -23.72 -6.57
CA ARG A 4 21.26 -24.77 -7.18
C ARG A 4 20.47 -26.05 -7.47
N GLY A 5 19.62 -26.47 -6.54
CA GLY A 5 18.78 -27.67 -6.70
C GLY A 5 17.76 -27.60 -7.85
N ARG A 6 17.46 -26.41 -8.40
CA ARG A 6 16.54 -26.28 -9.54
C ARG A 6 17.18 -26.75 -10.86
N ALA A 7 18.50 -26.64 -11.00
CA ALA A 7 19.22 -26.98 -12.23
C ALA A 7 19.42 -28.51 -12.40
N GLY A 8 19.34 -29.28 -11.32
CA GLY A 8 19.58 -30.73 -11.33
C GLY A 8 18.33 -31.60 -11.38
N ARG A 9 17.17 -31.08 -11.81
CA ARG A 9 15.89 -31.82 -11.73
C ARG A 9 15.71 -32.93 -12.77
N VAL A 10 16.34 -32.78 -13.92
CA VAL A 10 16.14 -33.70 -15.08
C VAL A 10 17.46 -34.38 -15.45
N GLN A 11 18.56 -33.64 -15.36
CA GLN A 11 19.92 -34.11 -15.66
C GLN A 11 20.92 -33.26 -14.87
N PRO A 12 22.23 -33.61 -14.84
CA PRO A 12 23.25 -32.74 -14.27
C PRO A 12 23.18 -31.34 -14.89
N GLY A 13 23.15 -30.31 -14.04
CA GLY A 13 22.99 -28.93 -14.48
C GLY A 13 23.89 -27.98 -13.71
N GLU A 14 24.13 -26.81 -14.29
CA GLU A 14 25.03 -25.79 -13.75
C GLU A 14 24.24 -24.65 -13.09
N CYS A 15 24.83 -24.03 -12.07
CA CYS A 15 24.23 -22.90 -11.37
C CYS A 15 25.25 -21.77 -11.25
N TYR A 16 25.03 -20.72 -12.03
CA TYR A 16 25.86 -19.52 -12.05
C TYR A 16 25.42 -18.56 -10.94
N HIS A 17 26.37 -18.17 -10.09
CA HIS A 17 26.15 -17.21 -9.01
C HIS A 17 26.82 -15.88 -9.37
N LEU A 18 26.03 -14.81 -9.49
CA LEU A 18 26.50 -13.48 -9.91
C LEU A 18 27.04 -12.66 -8.72
N TYR A 19 27.90 -13.26 -7.90
CA TYR A 19 28.56 -12.59 -6.78
C TYR A 19 29.93 -13.23 -6.49
N PRO A 20 30.92 -12.46 -5.99
CA PRO A 20 32.22 -13.00 -5.59
C PRO A 20 32.12 -13.98 -4.43
N ARG A 21 33.12 -14.86 -4.28
CA ARG A 21 33.18 -15.86 -3.21
C ARG A 21 33.24 -15.24 -1.81
N CYS A 22 33.97 -14.15 -1.62
CA CYS A 22 34.04 -13.45 -0.33
C CYS A 22 32.66 -12.95 0.13
N VAL A 23 31.81 -12.50 -0.81
CA VAL A 23 30.44 -12.07 -0.52
C VAL A 23 29.58 -13.27 -0.10
N TYR A 24 29.74 -14.41 -0.78
CA TYR A 24 29.05 -15.64 -0.44
C TYR A 24 29.41 -16.16 0.97
N GLU A 25 30.69 -16.11 1.33
CA GLU A 25 31.18 -16.53 2.65
C GLU A 25 30.70 -15.60 3.78
N ALA A 26 30.36 -14.36 3.46
CA ALA A 26 29.79 -13.39 4.40
C ALA A 26 28.25 -13.48 4.53
N PHE A 27 27.57 -14.29 3.72
CA PHE A 27 26.11 -14.41 3.81
C PHE A 27 25.67 -15.12 5.09
N ALA A 28 24.59 -14.62 5.70
CA ALA A 28 23.89 -15.35 6.75
C ALA A 28 23.40 -16.69 6.20
N GLU A 29 23.49 -17.73 7.03
CA GLU A 29 23.09 -19.10 6.65
C GLU A 29 21.59 -19.17 6.30
N TYR A 30 20.77 -18.40 7.00
CA TYR A 30 19.33 -18.31 6.81
C TYR A 30 18.88 -16.84 6.73
N GLN A 31 17.82 -16.59 5.98
CA GLN A 31 17.15 -15.29 6.02
C GLN A 31 16.45 -15.11 7.37
N LEU A 32 16.46 -13.87 7.86
CA LEU A 32 15.72 -13.50 9.06
C LEU A 32 14.21 -13.75 8.87
N PRO A 33 13.55 -14.42 9.82
CA PRO A 33 12.12 -14.69 9.72
C PRO A 33 11.28 -13.43 9.63
N GLU A 34 10.16 -13.55 8.92
CA GLU A 34 9.32 -12.41 8.55
C GLU A 34 8.81 -11.64 9.76
N ILE A 35 8.38 -12.34 10.82
CA ILE A 35 7.90 -11.75 12.08
C ILE A 35 8.89 -10.81 12.76
N LEU A 36 10.19 -10.93 12.46
CA LEU A 36 11.25 -10.09 13.02
C LEU A 36 11.60 -8.88 12.16
N ARG A 37 11.06 -8.79 10.93
CA ARG A 37 11.43 -7.76 9.95
C ARG A 37 10.25 -7.05 9.30
N THR A 38 9.02 -7.49 9.55
CA THR A 38 7.82 -6.84 9.02
C THR A 38 7.04 -6.10 10.11
N PRO A 39 6.32 -5.03 9.75
CA PRO A 39 5.43 -4.34 10.68
C PRO A 39 4.32 -5.28 11.22
N LEU A 40 4.06 -5.22 12.53
CA LEU A 40 3.20 -6.19 13.23
C LEU A 40 1.72 -5.80 13.32
N GLN A 41 1.31 -4.65 12.78
CA GLN A 41 -0.03 -4.09 12.97
C GLN A 41 -1.13 -5.02 12.45
N SER A 42 -0.99 -5.55 11.23
CA SER A 42 -1.95 -6.50 10.67
C SER A 42 -2.02 -7.79 11.49
N LEU A 43 -0.88 -8.29 11.96
CA LEU A 43 -0.82 -9.49 12.80
C LEU A 43 -1.52 -9.26 14.15
N CYS A 44 -1.29 -8.12 14.78
CA CYS A 44 -1.93 -7.73 16.05
C CYS A 44 -3.47 -7.66 15.92
N LEU A 45 -3.98 -7.12 14.82
CA LEU A 45 -5.42 -7.12 14.53
C LEU A 45 -5.98 -8.54 14.38
N GLN A 46 -5.27 -9.41 13.67
CA GLN A 46 -5.70 -10.81 13.48
C GLN A 46 -5.74 -11.58 14.81
N ILE A 47 -4.75 -11.38 15.69
CA ILE A 47 -4.72 -11.98 17.03
C ILE A 47 -5.98 -11.61 17.83
N LYS A 48 -6.37 -10.32 17.80
CA LYS A 48 -7.58 -9.84 18.49
C LYS A 48 -8.86 -10.32 17.80
N SER A 49 -8.89 -10.40 16.47
CA SER A 49 -10.03 -10.92 15.71
C SER A 49 -10.33 -12.38 16.08
N LEU A 50 -9.28 -13.19 16.18
CA LEU A 50 -9.34 -14.60 16.58
C LEU A 50 -9.50 -14.81 18.10
N ARG A 51 -9.57 -13.74 18.90
CA ARG A 51 -9.72 -13.76 20.36
C ARG A 51 -8.65 -14.60 21.07
N LEU A 52 -7.39 -14.50 20.61
CA LEU A 52 -6.27 -15.27 21.16
C LEU A 52 -5.66 -14.68 22.44
N GLY A 53 -6.35 -13.72 23.08
CA GLY A 53 -5.95 -13.08 24.34
C GLY A 53 -5.11 -11.81 24.16
N SER A 54 -4.15 -11.62 25.07
CA SER A 54 -3.18 -10.51 25.01
C SER A 54 -2.24 -10.68 23.82
N ILE A 55 -2.03 -9.60 23.06
CA ILE A 55 -1.14 -9.62 21.89
C ILE A 55 0.29 -9.94 22.31
N SER A 56 0.78 -9.30 23.37
CA SER A 56 2.13 -9.51 23.89
C SER A 56 2.33 -10.95 24.35
N ASP A 57 1.37 -11.49 25.11
CA ASP A 57 1.47 -12.86 25.63
C ASP A 57 1.44 -13.89 24.50
N PHE A 58 0.61 -13.67 23.48
CA PHE A 58 0.54 -14.56 22.33
C PHE A 58 1.84 -14.54 21.52
N LEU A 59 2.36 -13.35 21.19
CA LEU A 59 3.59 -13.20 20.39
C LEU A 59 4.84 -13.68 21.14
N SER A 60 4.86 -13.59 22.47
CA SER A 60 5.97 -14.13 23.28
C SER A 60 6.12 -15.65 23.17
N ARG A 61 5.06 -16.37 22.76
CA ARG A 61 5.05 -17.82 22.58
C ARG A 61 5.44 -18.26 21.16
N ALA A 62 5.69 -17.32 20.26
CA ALA A 62 6.15 -17.64 18.91
C ALA A 62 7.53 -18.32 18.96
N LEU A 63 7.83 -19.17 17.97
CA LEU A 63 9.10 -19.90 17.87
C LEU A 63 10.32 -18.94 17.92
N GLN A 64 10.17 -17.79 17.28
CA GLN A 64 11.05 -16.64 17.44
C GLN A 64 10.18 -15.44 17.73
N SER A 65 10.18 -15.01 18.99
CA SER A 65 9.38 -13.87 19.42
C SER A 65 9.94 -12.56 18.84
N PRO A 66 9.07 -11.65 18.38
CA PRO A 66 9.49 -10.31 17.99
C PRO A 66 9.96 -9.50 19.20
N GLU A 67 10.70 -8.42 18.94
CA GLU A 67 11.10 -7.48 19.99
C GLU A 67 9.88 -6.86 20.67
N ILE A 68 9.93 -6.76 22.00
CA ILE A 68 8.84 -6.20 22.82
C ILE A 68 8.47 -4.79 22.35
N LEU A 69 9.47 -3.97 22.03
CA LEU A 69 9.26 -2.61 21.53
C LEU A 69 8.50 -2.60 20.19
N ALA A 70 8.78 -3.55 19.29
CA ALA A 70 8.07 -3.65 18.02
C ALA A 70 6.58 -4.00 18.23
N VAL A 71 6.28 -4.87 19.19
CA VAL A 71 4.90 -5.21 19.57
C VAL A 71 4.19 -4.00 20.18
N GLN A 72 4.83 -3.32 21.14
CA GLN A 72 4.29 -2.12 21.78
C GLN A 72 3.99 -1.02 20.75
N ASN A 73 4.93 -0.73 19.85
CA ASN A 73 4.74 0.26 18.78
C ASN A 73 3.58 -0.11 17.85
N ALA A 74 3.38 -1.39 17.55
CA ALA A 74 2.27 -1.84 16.73
C ALA A 74 0.91 -1.68 17.45
N VAL A 75 0.83 -2.04 18.73
CA VAL A 75 -0.37 -1.85 19.55
C VAL A 75 -0.71 -0.36 19.68
N GLU A 76 0.27 0.47 20.01
CA GLU A 76 0.11 1.91 20.16
C GLU A 76 -0.36 2.56 18.84
N TYR A 77 0.26 2.18 17.72
CA TYR A 77 -0.20 2.62 16.41
C TYR A 77 -1.67 2.25 16.15
N LEU A 78 -2.08 1.02 16.47
CA LEU A 78 -3.45 0.57 16.29
C LEU A 78 -4.45 1.33 17.17
N LYS A 79 -4.04 1.74 18.37
CA LYS A 79 -4.82 2.66 19.23
C LYS A 79 -4.94 4.05 18.59
N ILE A 80 -3.83 4.63 18.14
CA ILE A 80 -3.78 5.96 17.49
C ILE A 80 -4.70 6.03 16.27
N ILE A 81 -4.73 4.98 15.43
CA ILE A 81 -5.61 4.97 14.25
C ILE A 81 -7.07 4.63 14.59
N GLY A 82 -7.38 4.32 15.85
CA GLY A 82 -8.72 3.99 16.35
C GLY A 82 -9.16 2.56 16.05
N ALA A 83 -8.25 1.64 15.74
CA ALA A 83 -8.55 0.24 15.49
C ALA A 83 -8.66 -0.58 16.78
N LEU A 84 -7.91 -0.18 17.82
CA LEU A 84 -8.02 -0.69 19.18
C LEU A 84 -8.45 0.41 20.14
N ASP A 85 -9.15 0.05 21.22
CA ASP A 85 -9.38 0.94 22.36
C ASP A 85 -8.19 0.92 23.35
N GLU A 86 -8.28 1.71 24.42
CA GLU A 86 -7.22 1.79 25.43
C GLU A 86 -6.93 0.46 26.14
N ASN A 87 -7.92 -0.43 26.20
CA ASN A 87 -7.84 -1.75 26.80
C ASN A 87 -7.46 -2.83 25.76
N GLU A 88 -6.99 -2.43 24.58
CA GLU A 88 -6.65 -3.30 23.45
C GLU A 88 -7.82 -4.15 22.90
N ASN A 89 -9.05 -3.71 23.05
CA ASN A 89 -10.20 -4.36 22.40
C ASN A 89 -10.42 -3.79 21.00
N LEU A 90 -10.94 -4.63 20.09
CA LEU A 90 -11.30 -4.19 18.74
C LEU A 90 -12.48 -3.20 18.80
N THR A 91 -12.23 -2.01 18.25
CA THR A 91 -13.28 -1.03 17.98
C THR A 91 -14.13 -1.46 16.78
N VAL A 92 -15.20 -0.73 16.47
CA VAL A 92 -15.99 -0.94 15.24
C VAL A 92 -15.10 -0.82 14.00
N LEU A 93 -14.26 0.22 13.94
CA LEU A 93 -13.28 0.40 12.86
C LEU A 93 -12.31 -0.79 12.80
N GLY A 94 -11.77 -1.23 13.94
CA GLY A 94 -10.89 -2.38 14.03
C GLY A 94 -11.51 -3.65 13.46
N ARG A 95 -12.80 -3.91 13.72
CA ARG A 95 -13.52 -5.06 13.16
C ARG A 95 -13.57 -5.01 11.63
N TYR A 96 -13.91 -3.87 11.05
CA TYR A 96 -13.89 -3.71 9.59
C TYR A 96 -12.48 -3.90 9.01
N LEU A 97 -11.45 -3.35 9.67
CA LEU A 97 -10.06 -3.53 9.25
C LEU A 97 -9.60 -4.99 9.26
N THR A 98 -10.10 -5.81 10.19
CA THR A 98 -9.76 -7.24 10.24
C THR A 98 -10.30 -8.05 9.05
N MET A 99 -11.32 -7.54 8.36
CA MET A 99 -11.93 -8.16 7.18
C MET A 99 -11.19 -7.82 5.87
N LEU A 100 -10.29 -6.83 5.89
CA LEU A 100 -9.54 -6.38 4.72
C LEU A 100 -8.14 -7.01 4.69
N PRO A 101 -7.75 -7.70 3.60
CA PRO A 101 -6.44 -8.35 3.46
C PRO A 101 -5.34 -7.35 3.09
N MET A 102 -5.20 -6.27 3.85
CA MET A 102 -4.23 -5.21 3.58
C MET A 102 -3.73 -4.53 4.85
N GLU A 103 -2.79 -3.59 4.72
CA GLU A 103 -2.31 -2.80 5.86
C GLU A 103 -3.43 -1.93 6.47
N PRO A 104 -3.52 -1.79 7.81
CA PRO A 104 -4.63 -1.09 8.46
C PRO A 104 -4.80 0.36 7.98
N LYS A 105 -3.71 1.05 7.67
CA LYS A 105 -3.71 2.43 7.14
C LYS A 105 -4.43 2.53 5.80
N LEU A 106 -4.23 1.55 4.92
CA LEU A 106 -4.84 1.50 3.60
C LEU A 106 -6.30 1.08 3.70
N GLY A 107 -6.60 0.09 4.54
CA GLY A 107 -7.98 -0.32 4.81
C GLY A 107 -8.81 0.82 5.40
N LYS A 108 -8.22 1.60 6.31
CA LYS A 108 -8.86 2.78 6.90
C LYS A 108 -9.21 3.83 5.84
N MET A 109 -8.31 4.07 4.88
CA MET A 109 -8.60 4.96 3.74
C MET A 109 -9.79 4.46 2.92
N LEU A 110 -9.83 3.17 2.55
CA LEU A 110 -10.94 2.61 1.78
C LEU A 110 -12.28 2.75 2.51
N ILE A 111 -12.32 2.39 3.80
CA ILE A 111 -13.53 2.49 4.63
C ILE A 111 -14.03 3.93 4.66
N LEU A 112 -13.14 4.91 4.85
CA LEU A 112 -13.52 6.32 4.89
C LEU A 112 -13.93 6.84 3.50
N GLY A 113 -13.26 6.42 2.44
CA GLY A 113 -13.64 6.74 1.06
C GLY A 113 -15.07 6.28 0.74
N ALA A 114 -15.45 5.10 1.23
CA ALA A 114 -16.83 4.61 1.12
C ALA A 114 -17.81 5.46 1.96
N ILE A 115 -17.50 5.72 3.23
CA ILE A 115 -18.36 6.51 4.14
C ILE A 115 -18.59 7.94 3.62
N PHE A 116 -17.56 8.57 3.04
CA PHE A 116 -17.63 9.96 2.55
C PHE A 116 -18.04 10.07 1.08
N ASN A 117 -18.39 8.96 0.40
CA ASN A 117 -18.79 8.93 -1.00
C ASN A 117 -17.76 9.59 -1.95
N CYS A 118 -16.49 9.26 -1.75
CA CYS A 118 -15.38 9.64 -2.63
C CYS A 118 -14.50 8.41 -2.94
N LEU A 119 -15.12 7.26 -3.18
CA LEU A 119 -14.43 5.98 -3.22
C LEU A 119 -13.54 5.82 -4.46
N ASP A 120 -13.97 6.27 -5.64
CA ASP A 120 -13.20 6.13 -6.89
C ASP A 120 -11.76 6.68 -6.81
N PRO A 121 -11.49 7.93 -6.39
CA PRO A 121 -10.12 8.43 -6.27
C PRO A 121 -9.35 7.71 -5.17
N ILE A 122 -10.01 7.35 -4.06
CA ILE A 122 -9.37 6.65 -2.93
C ILE A 122 -8.94 5.24 -3.32
N LEU A 123 -9.74 4.51 -4.10
CA LEU A 123 -9.37 3.22 -4.67
C LEU A 123 -8.09 3.31 -5.51
N THR A 124 -7.95 4.37 -6.33
CA THR A 124 -6.74 4.59 -7.12
C THR A 124 -5.54 4.83 -6.22
N ILE A 125 -5.69 5.66 -5.20
CA ILE A 125 -4.61 5.99 -4.26
C ILE A 125 -4.18 4.75 -3.50
N VAL A 126 -5.13 4.00 -2.94
CA VAL A 126 -4.85 2.79 -2.18
C VAL A 126 -4.21 1.71 -3.05
N ALA A 127 -4.69 1.52 -4.28
CA ALA A 127 -4.09 0.59 -5.23
C ALA A 127 -2.67 1.01 -5.64
N GLY A 128 -2.44 2.29 -5.92
CA GLY A 128 -1.11 2.79 -6.27
C GLY A 128 -0.10 2.70 -5.12
N LEU A 129 -0.53 2.92 -3.88
CA LEU A 129 0.31 2.71 -2.69
C LEU A 129 0.59 1.22 -2.41
N SER A 130 -0.21 0.31 -2.97
CA SER A 130 -0.03 -1.14 -2.83
C SER A 130 0.89 -1.74 -3.90
N VAL A 131 1.23 -0.98 -4.94
CA VAL A 131 2.13 -1.40 -6.02
C VAL A 131 3.36 -0.51 -6.12
N ARG A 132 4.27 -0.83 -7.03
CA ARG A 132 5.38 0.07 -7.37
C ARG A 132 4.84 1.34 -8.03
N ASP A 133 5.38 2.50 -7.64
CA ASP A 133 5.08 3.81 -8.22
C ASP A 133 5.04 3.73 -9.77
N PRO A 134 3.93 4.10 -10.41
CA PRO A 134 3.83 4.08 -11.86
C PRO A 134 4.69 5.15 -12.54
N PHE A 135 5.09 6.23 -11.85
CA PHE A 135 5.93 7.27 -12.44
C PHE A 135 7.37 6.77 -12.61
N LEU A 136 7.88 6.78 -13.84
CA LEU A 136 9.23 6.38 -14.19
C LEU A 136 10.15 7.59 -14.23
N THR A 137 11.39 7.43 -13.76
CA THR A 137 12.42 8.47 -13.84
C THR A 137 13.69 7.91 -14.50
N PRO A 138 13.73 7.80 -15.83
CA PRO A 138 14.92 7.36 -16.55
C PRO A 138 16.06 8.38 -16.35
N LEU A 139 17.28 7.88 -16.10
CA LEU A 139 18.45 8.73 -15.82
C LEU A 139 18.69 9.79 -16.91
N ASP A 140 18.61 9.40 -18.18
CA ASP A 140 18.89 10.29 -19.32
C ASP A 140 17.75 11.29 -19.61
N LYS A 141 16.58 11.11 -19.00
CA LYS A 141 15.36 11.92 -19.26
C LYS A 141 14.71 12.40 -17.97
N LYS A 142 15.50 12.58 -16.91
CA LYS A 142 15.01 12.94 -15.59
C LYS A 142 14.16 14.22 -15.61
N ASP A 143 14.67 15.29 -16.21
CA ASP A 143 13.97 16.59 -16.24
C ASP A 143 12.64 16.51 -17.00
N LEU A 144 12.60 15.76 -18.11
CA LEU A 144 11.38 15.54 -18.88
C LEU A 144 10.34 14.71 -18.10
N ALA A 145 10.79 13.69 -17.38
CA ALA A 145 9.93 12.86 -16.56
C ALA A 145 9.36 13.64 -15.36
N GLU A 146 10.17 14.47 -14.72
CA GLU A 146 9.73 15.36 -13.64
C GLU A 146 8.74 16.41 -14.13
N ALA A 147 8.99 17.03 -15.30
CA ALA A 147 8.06 17.95 -15.92
C ALA A 147 6.73 17.28 -16.30
N ALA A 148 6.77 16.05 -16.83
CA ALA A 148 5.56 15.28 -17.13
C ALA A 148 4.78 14.94 -15.84
N LYS A 149 5.46 14.49 -14.78
CA LYS A 149 4.83 14.24 -13.48
C LYS A 149 4.19 15.52 -12.91
N ALA A 150 4.88 16.66 -13.02
CA ALA A 150 4.40 17.95 -12.53
C ALA A 150 3.08 18.40 -13.20
N GLN A 151 2.82 18.01 -14.45
CA GLN A 151 1.54 18.28 -15.12
C GLN A 151 0.35 17.61 -14.42
N PHE A 152 0.56 16.44 -13.81
CA PHE A 152 -0.44 15.78 -12.98
C PHE A 152 -0.53 16.38 -11.57
N SER A 153 0.53 17.01 -11.08
CA SER A 153 0.64 17.48 -9.71
C SER A 153 -0.05 18.81 -9.41
N GLY A 154 -0.94 19.34 -10.28
CA GLY A 154 -1.56 20.68 -10.23
C GLY A 154 -2.23 21.16 -8.93
N ALA A 155 -2.12 20.42 -7.82
CA ALA A 155 -2.47 20.82 -6.47
C ALA A 155 -1.46 20.31 -5.40
N TYR A 156 -0.17 20.21 -5.70
CA TYR A 156 0.92 19.77 -4.79
C TYR A 156 0.64 18.47 -4.03
N SER A 157 0.13 17.45 -4.72
CA SER A 157 -0.14 16.15 -4.11
C SER A 157 0.19 15.02 -5.07
N ASP A 158 1.17 14.19 -4.71
CA ASP A 158 1.52 12.98 -5.48
C ASP A 158 0.36 11.98 -5.55
N HIS A 159 -0.45 11.88 -4.48
CA HIS A 159 -1.65 11.05 -4.47
C HIS A 159 -2.67 11.51 -5.52
N LEU A 160 -2.88 12.82 -5.67
CA LEU A 160 -3.77 13.36 -6.71
C LEU A 160 -3.14 13.30 -8.11
N ALA A 161 -1.81 13.40 -8.20
CA ALA A 161 -1.09 13.20 -9.46
C ALA A 161 -1.33 11.78 -9.98
N LEU A 162 -1.25 10.78 -9.10
CA LEU A 162 -1.57 9.39 -9.40
C LEU A 162 -3.03 9.22 -9.88
N VAL A 163 -4.00 9.84 -9.19
CA VAL A 163 -5.42 9.80 -9.60
C VAL A 163 -5.60 10.35 -11.02
N ARG A 164 -5.00 11.51 -11.32
CA ARG A 164 -5.09 12.12 -12.65
C ARG A 164 -4.38 11.30 -13.72
N ALA A 165 -3.21 10.76 -13.42
CA ALA A 165 -2.45 9.91 -14.34
C ALA A 165 -3.23 8.63 -14.68
N TYR A 166 -3.82 7.98 -13.67
CA TYR A 166 -4.67 6.80 -13.87
C TYR A 166 -5.93 7.14 -14.69
N LYS A 167 -6.63 8.24 -14.37
CA LYS A 167 -7.82 8.68 -15.11
C LYS A 167 -7.51 8.89 -16.59
N GLY A 168 -6.47 9.68 -16.91
CA GLY A 168 -6.09 9.91 -18.30
C GLY A 168 -5.61 8.63 -19.00
N TRP A 169 -4.97 7.70 -18.29
CA TRP A 169 -4.64 6.39 -18.84
C TRP A 169 -5.89 5.56 -19.15
N LYS A 170 -6.89 5.55 -18.26
CA LYS A 170 -8.17 4.86 -18.49
C LYS A 170 -8.91 5.44 -19.69
N ASP A 171 -8.96 6.75 -19.82
CA ASP A 171 -9.57 7.43 -20.95
C ASP A 171 -8.85 7.04 -22.26
N ALA A 172 -7.51 7.06 -22.28
CA ALA A 172 -6.73 6.64 -23.44
C ALA A 172 -6.88 5.14 -23.77
N GLU A 173 -7.11 4.29 -22.78
CA GLU A 173 -7.29 2.85 -22.97
C GLU A 173 -8.61 2.52 -23.68
N ILE A 174 -9.63 3.40 -23.62
CA ILE A 174 -10.89 3.25 -24.38
C ILE A 174 -10.61 3.20 -25.89
N ASP A 175 -9.69 4.04 -26.35
CA ASP A 175 -9.25 4.11 -27.75
C ASP A 175 -8.04 3.20 -28.04
N LEU A 176 -7.74 2.23 -27.17
CA LEU A 176 -6.59 1.33 -27.24
C LEU A 176 -5.22 2.06 -27.23
N GLY A 177 -5.20 3.32 -26.80
CA GLY A 177 -4.03 4.19 -26.77
C GLY A 177 -3.27 4.23 -25.44
N GLY A 178 -3.62 3.40 -24.44
CA GLY A 178 -3.02 3.54 -23.11
C GLY A 178 -1.54 3.18 -23.02
N TYR A 179 -1.00 2.36 -23.93
CA TYR A 179 0.46 2.16 -24.03
C TYR A 179 1.17 3.45 -24.48
N GLU A 180 0.64 4.11 -25.52
CA GLU A 180 1.19 5.38 -26.01
C GLU A 180 1.05 6.48 -24.96
N TYR A 181 -0.08 6.53 -24.26
CA TYR A 181 -0.29 7.43 -23.13
C TYR A 181 0.76 7.23 -22.04
N CYS A 182 1.04 5.96 -21.68
CA CYS A 182 2.07 5.65 -20.69
C CYS A 182 3.46 6.11 -21.15
N TRP A 183 3.81 5.82 -22.41
CA TRP A 183 5.08 6.23 -22.99
C TRP A 183 5.28 7.75 -22.99
N LYS A 184 4.28 8.52 -23.43
CA LYS A 184 4.33 9.99 -23.50
C LYS A 184 4.49 10.64 -22.12
N ASN A 185 3.90 10.03 -21.09
CA ASN A 185 3.84 10.58 -19.74
C ASN A 185 4.84 9.95 -18.76
N PHE A 186 5.78 9.14 -19.24
CA PHE A 186 6.77 8.43 -18.41
C PHE A 186 6.10 7.56 -17.33
N LEU A 187 5.08 6.79 -17.71
CA LEU A 187 4.36 5.88 -16.82
C LEU A 187 4.66 4.42 -17.15
N SER A 188 4.69 3.58 -16.12
CA SER A 188 4.77 2.12 -16.24
C SER A 188 3.41 1.55 -16.62
N PHE A 189 3.28 1.04 -17.84
CA PHE A 189 2.06 0.35 -18.30
C PHE A 189 1.70 -0.85 -17.42
N GLN A 190 2.70 -1.61 -16.96
CA GLN A 190 2.50 -2.75 -16.06
C GLN A 190 1.96 -2.30 -14.69
N SER A 191 2.47 -1.20 -14.16
CA SER A 191 1.96 -0.63 -12.90
C SER A 191 0.52 -0.14 -13.05
N MET A 192 0.18 0.53 -14.16
CA MET A 192 -1.20 0.97 -14.43
C MET A 192 -2.19 -0.19 -14.53
N LYS A 193 -1.82 -1.27 -15.23
CA LYS A 193 -2.62 -2.51 -15.28
C LYS A 193 -2.78 -3.14 -13.89
N ALA A 194 -1.73 -3.16 -13.08
CA ALA A 194 -1.79 -3.70 -11.72
C ALA A 194 -2.71 -2.85 -10.81
N ILE A 195 -2.63 -1.53 -10.91
CA ILE A 195 -3.54 -0.60 -10.21
C ILE A 195 -4.99 -0.87 -10.62
N ASP A 196 -5.27 -1.01 -11.92
CA ASP A 196 -6.62 -1.29 -12.43
C ASP A 196 -7.17 -2.65 -11.96
N ALA A 197 -6.32 -3.67 -11.85
CA ALA A 197 -6.69 -4.96 -11.29
C ALA A 197 -7.03 -4.84 -9.79
N LEU A 198 -6.15 -4.24 -8.99
CA LEU A 198 -6.37 -4.06 -7.55
C LEU A 198 -7.59 -3.21 -7.24
N ARG A 199 -7.86 -2.16 -8.02
CA ARG A 199 -9.08 -1.36 -7.87
C ARG A 199 -10.33 -2.22 -7.95
N ARG A 200 -10.40 -3.16 -8.91
CA ARG A 200 -11.52 -4.09 -9.06
C ARG A 200 -11.64 -5.05 -7.88
N GLU A 201 -10.51 -5.56 -7.38
CA GLU A 201 -10.47 -6.41 -6.18
C GLU A 201 -10.96 -5.66 -4.93
N PHE A 202 -10.52 -4.41 -4.74
CA PHE A 202 -10.93 -3.59 -3.60
C PHE A 202 -12.40 -3.20 -3.65
N ILE A 203 -12.97 -2.94 -4.84
CA ILE A 203 -14.42 -2.74 -4.99
C ILE A 203 -15.16 -3.99 -4.52
N GLY A 204 -14.72 -5.18 -4.93
CA GLY A 204 -15.30 -6.45 -4.48
C GLY A 204 -15.29 -6.57 -2.95
N LEU A 205 -14.13 -6.34 -2.33
CA LEU A 205 -13.99 -6.40 -0.87
C LEU A 205 -14.88 -5.41 -0.12
N VAL A 206 -14.94 -4.15 -0.57
CA VAL A 206 -15.77 -3.12 0.07
C VAL A 206 -17.27 -3.44 -0.08
N THR A 207 -17.66 -4.05 -1.20
CA THR A 207 -19.03 -4.53 -1.45
C THR A 207 -19.37 -5.72 -0.54
N ASP A 208 -18.47 -6.71 -0.45
CA ASP A 208 -18.65 -7.91 0.38
C ASP A 208 -18.79 -7.59 1.87
N ILE A 209 -18.08 -6.55 2.33
CA ILE A 209 -18.17 -6.05 3.71
C ILE A 209 -19.49 -5.28 3.96
N GLY A 210 -20.22 -4.92 2.91
CA GLY A 210 -21.48 -4.18 3.00
C GLY A 210 -21.30 -2.67 3.25
N LEU A 211 -20.14 -2.11 2.88
CA LEU A 211 -19.91 -0.66 2.96
C LEU A 211 -20.46 0.11 1.76
N VAL A 212 -20.67 -0.58 0.64
CA VAL A 212 -21.17 -0.01 -0.61
C VAL A 212 -22.21 -0.97 -1.19
N ASP A 213 -23.35 -0.41 -1.60
CA ASP A 213 -24.38 -1.16 -2.32
C ASP A 213 -23.88 -1.52 -3.72
N SER A 214 -24.39 -2.62 -4.31
CA SER A 214 -24.01 -3.09 -5.66
C SER A 214 -24.14 -2.01 -6.76
N ASN A 215 -24.91 -0.95 -6.51
CA ASN A 215 -25.03 0.22 -7.37
C ASN A 215 -23.87 1.20 -7.09
N THR A 216 -22.68 0.90 -7.61
CA THR A 216 -21.44 1.69 -7.38
C THR A 216 -21.58 3.18 -7.75
N THR A 217 -22.54 3.55 -8.60
CA THR A 217 -22.77 4.93 -9.05
C THR A 217 -23.18 5.92 -7.95
N THR A 218 -23.61 5.46 -6.78
CA THR A 218 -24.01 6.35 -5.67
C THR A 218 -22.84 6.77 -4.77
N CYS A 219 -21.73 6.04 -4.79
CA CYS A 219 -20.59 6.23 -3.86
C CYS A 219 -19.54 7.23 -4.37
N ASP A 220 -19.82 7.96 -5.46
CA ASP A 220 -18.88 8.89 -6.10
C ASP A 220 -19.39 10.33 -6.18
N THR A 221 -20.43 10.67 -5.42
CA THR A 221 -21.04 12.01 -5.43
C THR A 221 -20.02 13.13 -5.19
N TRP A 222 -18.98 12.87 -4.37
CA TRP A 222 -17.95 13.86 -4.01
C TRP A 222 -16.55 13.50 -4.52
N SER A 223 -16.46 12.61 -5.52
CA SER A 223 -15.18 12.15 -6.09
C SER A 223 -14.37 13.25 -6.81
N TYR A 224 -14.95 14.44 -6.99
CA TYR A 224 -14.28 15.63 -7.54
C TYR A 224 -13.80 16.62 -6.48
N ASP A 225 -14.23 16.48 -5.21
CA ASP A 225 -13.81 17.39 -4.14
C ASP A 225 -12.39 17.03 -3.66
N VAL A 226 -11.44 17.81 -4.14
CA VAL A 226 -10.02 17.66 -3.83
C VAL A 226 -9.73 17.76 -2.32
N ASN A 227 -10.46 18.61 -1.58
CA ASN A 227 -10.22 18.81 -0.15
C ASN A 227 -10.72 17.62 0.66
N LEU A 228 -11.87 17.05 0.28
CA LEU A 228 -12.39 15.83 0.89
C LEU A 228 -11.42 14.66 0.67
N ILE A 229 -10.94 14.46 -0.56
CA ILE A 229 -9.98 13.40 -0.89
C ILE A 229 -8.71 13.55 -0.04
N ARG A 230 -8.17 14.77 0.08
CA ARG A 230 -7.01 15.05 0.93
C ARG A 230 -7.27 14.76 2.41
N ALA A 231 -8.45 15.10 2.91
CA ALA A 231 -8.82 14.82 4.29
C ALA A 231 -8.86 13.30 4.56
N VAL A 232 -9.44 12.52 3.65
CA VAL A 232 -9.46 11.05 3.75
C VAL A 232 -8.05 10.46 3.69
N VAL A 233 -7.22 10.91 2.76
CA VAL A 233 -5.81 10.48 2.65
C VAL A 233 -5.04 10.84 3.92
N CYS A 234 -5.21 12.06 4.44
CA CYS A 234 -4.57 12.51 5.67
C CYS A 234 -4.97 11.63 6.85
N TYR A 235 -6.26 11.34 7.01
CA TYR A 235 -6.76 10.54 8.13
C TYR A 235 -6.34 9.06 8.06
N GLY A 236 -6.13 8.56 6.85
CA GLY A 236 -5.59 7.23 6.60
C GLY A 236 -4.09 7.10 6.84
N LEU A 237 -3.31 8.09 6.43
CA LEU A 237 -1.85 8.11 6.60
C LEU A 237 -1.40 8.63 7.98
N TYR A 238 -2.29 9.30 8.73
CA TYR A 238 -2.04 9.71 10.12
C TYR A 238 -1.60 8.51 10.99
N PRO A 239 -0.57 8.64 11.84
CA PRO A 239 0.15 9.87 12.24
C PRO A 239 1.36 10.26 11.37
N GLY A 240 1.53 9.69 10.18
CA GLY A 240 2.64 9.99 9.24
C GLY A 240 2.61 11.41 8.67
N THR A 241 2.87 12.40 9.52
CA THR A 241 2.80 13.83 9.22
C THR A 241 4.20 14.46 9.30
N CYS A 242 4.42 15.50 8.51
CA CYS A 242 5.67 16.27 8.49
C CYS A 242 5.33 17.76 8.42
N SER A 243 6.10 18.60 9.13
CA SER A 243 5.97 20.05 9.06
C SER A 243 7.09 20.62 8.20
N VAL A 244 6.74 21.41 7.18
CA VAL A 244 7.70 22.06 6.29
C VAL A 244 7.96 23.46 6.83
N VAL A 245 9.18 23.69 7.32
CA VAL A 245 9.64 25.02 7.75
C VAL A 245 10.38 25.66 6.58
N VAL A 246 9.77 26.69 5.98
CA VAL A 246 10.42 27.48 4.92
C VAL A 246 11.25 28.57 5.59
N CYS A 247 12.57 28.38 5.66
CA CYS A 247 13.47 29.48 5.99
C CYS A 247 13.53 30.44 4.80
N LEU A 248 12.83 31.56 4.90
CA LEU A 248 13.07 32.72 4.05
C LEU A 248 14.42 33.32 4.44
N PHE A 249 15.47 32.98 3.70
CA PHE A 249 16.70 33.77 3.71
C PHE A 249 16.37 35.12 3.02
N ILE A 250 16.27 36.17 3.83
CA ILE A 250 16.20 37.58 3.39
C ILE A 250 17.60 38.05 3.05
#